data_AF-A0AAE1LQR8-F1
#
_entry.id   AF-A0AAE1LQR8-F1
#
_cell.length_a   1.000
_cell.length_b   1.000
_cell.length_c   1.000
_cell.angle_alpha   90.00
_cell.angle_beta   90.00
_cell.angle_gamma   90.00
#
_symmetry.space_group_name_H-M   'P 1'
#
loop_
_entity.id
_entity.type
_entity.pdbx_description
1 polymer ?
#
loop_
_entity_poly.entity_id
_entity_poly.type
_entity_poly.pdbx_seq_one_letter_code
_entity_poly.pdbx_strand_id
1 'polypeptide(L)'
;MEPAFVSNGVSKWKDAVNRFKTHEGSQYHKAAVHARLSLKTTPLSEEHARQQAEARVALHAIFSSLKLLARQGLAFRGKTMDESNLMQLLKLRATDIPELDSWLKRRIKYLSPEVQNEMLEIMAHEILRGIIN
;
A
#
# COMPACT_ATOMS: atom_id res chain seq x y z
N MET A 1 -24.43 35.23 5.21
CA MET A 1 -23.48 34.23 5.73
C MET A 1 -24.27 33.05 6.25
N GLU A 2 -23.92 31.81 5.92
CA GLU A 2 -24.64 30.60 6.36
C GLU A 2 -23.97 29.97 7.59
N PRO A 3 -24.23 30.45 8.82
CA PRO A 3 -23.49 30.02 10.01
C PRO A 3 -23.61 28.51 10.26
N ALA A 4 -24.69 27.88 9.83
CA ALA A 4 -24.87 26.43 9.97
C ALA A 4 -23.81 25.59 9.24
N PHE A 5 -23.19 26.12 8.18
CA PHE A 5 -22.18 25.42 7.37
C PHE A 5 -20.77 26.02 7.51
N VAL A 6 -20.63 27.09 8.31
CA VAL A 6 -19.36 27.81 8.47
C VAL A 6 -18.88 27.83 9.93
N SER A 7 -19.78 27.91 10.92
CA SER A 7 -19.39 28.16 12.31
C SER A 7 -20.18 27.39 13.37
N ASN A 8 -21.50 27.26 13.22
CA ASN A 8 -22.40 26.86 14.31
C ASN A 8 -22.99 25.45 14.13
N GLY A 9 -22.84 24.83 12.95
CA GLY A 9 -23.42 23.52 12.66
C GLY A 9 -24.95 23.50 12.53
N VAL A 10 -25.51 22.33 12.21
CA VAL A 10 -26.97 22.12 12.13
C VAL A 10 -27.44 21.43 13.41
N SER A 11 -28.22 22.15 14.23
CA SER A 11 -28.77 21.63 15.50
C SER A 11 -30.23 21.19 15.42
N LYS A 12 -31.01 21.74 14.48
CA LYS A 12 -32.42 21.36 14.24
C LYS A 12 -32.52 20.42 13.03
N TRP A 13 -32.28 19.14 13.25
CA TRP A 13 -32.23 18.12 12.20
C TRP A 13 -33.54 17.95 11.42
N LYS A 14 -34.68 18.22 12.05
CA LYS A 14 -35.99 18.24 11.37
C LYS A 14 -36.08 19.23 10.21
N ASP A 15 -35.28 20.29 10.23
CA ASP A 15 -35.24 21.32 9.18
C ASP A 15 -34.02 21.15 8.25
N ALA A 16 -33.19 20.11 8.48
CA ALA A 16 -31.91 19.95 7.79
C ALA A 16 -32.08 19.81 6.28
N VAL A 17 -33.08 19.06 5.82
CA VAL A 17 -33.33 18.84 4.38
C VAL A 17 -33.60 20.16 3.65
N ASN A 18 -34.43 21.03 4.22
CA ASN A 18 -34.68 22.35 3.62
C ASN A 18 -33.43 23.22 3.65
N ARG A 19 -32.64 23.16 4.73
CA ARG A 19 -31.37 23.89 4.83
C ARG A 19 -30.33 23.39 3.83
N PHE A 20 -30.28 22.10 3.54
CA PHE A 20 -29.40 21.55 2.50
C PHE A 20 -29.80 22.02 1.11
N LYS A 21 -31.10 22.02 0.79
CA LYS A 21 -31.60 22.57 -0.49
C LYS A 21 -31.22 24.04 -0.67
N THR A 22 -31.35 24.84 0.39
CA THR A 22 -30.93 26.25 0.34
C THR A 22 -29.42 26.39 0.17
N HIS A 23 -28.63 25.59 0.89
CA HIS A 23 -27.17 25.59 0.81
C HIS A 23 -26.67 25.17 -0.57
N GLU A 24 -27.25 24.14 -1.17
CA GLU A 24 -26.89 23.63 -2.50
C GLU A 24 -26.91 24.72 -3.58
N GLY A 25 -27.90 25.63 -3.52
CA GLY A 25 -27.98 26.78 -4.42
C GLY A 25 -27.08 27.96 -4.05
N SER A 26 -26.48 27.95 -2.85
CA SER A 26 -25.76 29.09 -2.29
C SER A 26 -24.38 29.31 -2.91
N GLN A 27 -23.88 30.53 -2.84
CA GLN A 27 -22.54 30.87 -3.34
C GLN A 27 -21.44 30.15 -2.56
N TYR A 28 -21.68 29.80 -1.30
CA TYR A 28 -20.71 29.08 -0.48
C TYR A 28 -20.54 27.64 -0.97
N HIS A 29 -21.63 26.95 -1.31
CA HIS A 29 -21.55 25.63 -1.92
C HIS A 29 -20.83 25.68 -3.27
N LYS A 30 -21.20 26.63 -4.14
CA LYS A 30 -20.55 26.82 -5.45
C LYS A 30 -19.05 27.13 -5.32
N ALA A 31 -18.66 28.00 -4.38
CA ALA A 31 -17.27 28.32 -4.11
C ALA A 31 -16.49 27.11 -3.56
N ALA A 32 -17.10 26.33 -2.66
CA ALA A 32 -16.48 25.11 -2.13
C ALA A 32 -16.30 24.04 -3.20
N VAL A 33 -17.31 23.83 -4.06
CA VAL A 33 -17.23 22.91 -5.21
C VAL A 33 -16.16 23.38 -6.19
N HIS A 34 -16.12 24.68 -6.51
CA HIS A 34 -15.10 25.25 -7.39
C HIS A 34 -13.69 25.10 -6.80
N ALA A 35 -13.51 25.37 -5.50
CA ALA A 35 -12.25 25.14 -4.80
C ALA A 35 -11.85 23.65 -4.83
N ARG A 36 -12.81 22.72 -4.65
CA ARG A 36 -12.56 21.28 -4.74
C ARG A 36 -12.16 20.83 -6.14
N LEU A 37 -12.76 21.40 -7.18
CA LEU A 37 -12.38 21.13 -8.58
C LEU A 37 -11.04 21.77 -8.95
N SER A 38 -10.70 22.90 -8.32
CA SER A 38 -9.43 23.61 -8.50
C SER A 38 -8.28 22.96 -7.73
N LEU A 39 -8.59 22.23 -6.66
CA LEU A 39 -7.65 21.32 -6.00
C LEU A 39 -7.30 20.21 -6.99
N LYS A 40 -6.09 20.27 -7.52
CA LYS A 40 -5.51 19.14 -8.24
C LYS A 40 -5.54 17.93 -7.28
N THR A 41 -6.15 16.83 -7.71
CA THR A 41 -6.19 15.54 -6.98
C THR A 41 -4.81 14.88 -6.82
N THR A 42 -3.74 15.64 -7.04
CA THR A 42 -2.38 15.16 -7.29
C THR A 42 -1.57 14.71 -6.07
N PRO A 43 -1.60 15.38 -4.89
CA PRO A 43 -0.65 15.03 -3.83
C PRO A 43 -0.87 13.60 -3.30
N LEU A 44 -2.14 13.20 -3.18
CA LEU A 44 -2.49 11.86 -2.72
C LEU A 44 -2.17 10.82 -3.80
N SER A 45 -2.40 11.13 -5.07
CA SER A 45 -2.10 10.20 -6.18
C SER A 45 -0.59 9.99 -6.36
N GLU A 46 0.21 11.05 -6.23
CA GLU A 46 1.67 11.00 -6.37
C GLU A 46 2.32 10.22 -5.22
N GLU A 47 1.87 10.45 -3.98
CA GLU A 47 2.37 9.72 -2.83
C GLU A 47 2.01 8.22 -2.91
N HIS A 48 0.78 7.88 -3.33
CA HIS A 48 0.43 6.48 -3.59
C HIS A 48 1.31 5.85 -4.68
N ALA A 49 1.58 6.57 -5.76
CA ALA A 49 2.45 6.09 -6.84
C ALA A 49 3.88 5.85 -6.34
N ARG A 50 4.42 6.75 -5.50
CA ARG A 50 5.72 6.60 -4.85
C ARG A 50 5.76 5.37 -3.94
N GLN A 51 4.76 5.22 -3.05
CA GLN A 51 4.67 4.06 -2.15
C GLN A 51 4.57 2.74 -2.92
N GLN A 52 3.82 2.70 -4.03
CA GLN A 52 3.75 1.52 -4.88
C GLN A 52 5.09 1.22 -5.56
N ALA A 53 5.82 2.25 -6.01
CA ALA A 53 7.13 2.08 -6.63
C ALA A 53 8.13 1.47 -5.63
N GLU A 54 8.18 2.00 -4.40
CA GLU A 54 9.04 1.49 -3.34
C GLU A 54 8.66 0.06 -2.94
N ALA A 55 7.36 -0.22 -2.83
CA ALA A 55 6.86 -1.56 -2.55
C ALA A 55 7.27 -2.55 -3.63
N ARG A 56 7.26 -2.16 -4.92
CA ARG A 56 7.71 -3.02 -6.03
C ARG A 56 9.19 -3.35 -5.94
N VAL A 57 10.04 -2.39 -5.55
CA VAL A 57 11.47 -2.62 -5.35
C VAL A 57 11.70 -3.65 -4.25
N ALA A 58 11.06 -3.47 -3.09
CA ALA A 58 11.16 -4.41 -1.97
C ALA A 58 10.62 -5.80 -2.33
N LEU A 59 9.46 -5.85 -3.01
CA LEU A 59 8.83 -7.11 -3.45
C LEU A 59 9.75 -7.87 -4.41
N HIS A 60 10.35 -7.18 -5.37
CA HIS A 60 11.29 -7.80 -6.29
C HIS A 60 12.50 -8.38 -5.56
N ALA A 61 13.03 -7.67 -4.56
CA ALA A 61 14.12 -8.18 -3.72
C ALA A 61 13.69 -9.45 -2.97
N ILE A 62 12.48 -9.50 -2.41
CA ILE A 62 11.96 -10.70 -1.73
C ILE A 62 11.87 -11.89 -2.69
N PHE A 63 11.25 -11.72 -3.86
CA PHE A 63 11.10 -12.81 -4.84
C PHE A 63 12.45 -13.30 -5.38
N SER A 64 13.38 -12.39 -5.67
CA SER A 64 14.71 -12.77 -6.15
C SER A 64 15.53 -13.51 -5.08
N SER A 65 15.41 -13.13 -3.80
CA SER A 65 16.01 -13.85 -2.68
C SER A 65 15.43 -15.26 -2.51
N LEU A 66 14.10 -15.39 -2.56
CA LEU A 66 13.43 -16.70 -2.53
C LEU A 66 13.89 -17.58 -3.69
N LYS A 67 13.91 -17.03 -4.92
CA LYS A 67 14.37 -17.75 -6.11
C LYS A 67 15.82 -18.24 -5.95
N LEU A 68 16.71 -17.42 -5.39
CA LEU A 68 18.10 -17.81 -5.16
C LEU A 68 18.19 -19.02 -4.21
N LEU A 69 17.55 -18.94 -3.06
CA LEU A 69 17.53 -20.02 -2.07
C LEU A 69 16.91 -21.30 -2.64
N ALA A 70 15.80 -21.17 -3.39
CA ALA A 70 15.12 -22.29 -4.04
C ALA A 70 16.05 -23.01 -5.03
N ARG A 71 16.77 -22.24 -5.86
CA ARG A 71 17.72 -22.79 -6.84
C ARG A 71 18.93 -23.46 -6.20
N GLN A 72 19.33 -23.00 -5.02
CA GLN A 72 20.44 -23.59 -4.26
C GLN A 72 19.99 -24.79 -3.40
N GLY A 73 18.68 -25.09 -3.33
CA GLY A 73 18.15 -26.14 -2.46
C GLY A 73 18.28 -25.81 -0.96
N LEU A 74 18.40 -24.53 -0.61
CA LEU A 74 18.51 -24.09 0.78
C LEU A 74 17.13 -23.91 1.41
N ALA A 75 17.01 -24.31 2.67
CA ALA A 75 15.78 -24.08 3.43
C ALA A 75 15.50 -22.58 3.57
N PHE A 76 14.27 -22.14 3.31
CA PHE A 76 13.91 -20.72 3.49
C PHE A 76 13.78 -20.35 4.97
N ARG A 77 13.35 -21.31 5.79
CA ARG A 77 12.94 -21.14 7.19
C ARG A 77 13.98 -21.73 8.14
N GLY A 78 14.08 -21.12 9.31
CA GLY A 78 14.85 -21.65 10.45
C GLY A 78 13.92 -21.98 11.61
N LYS A 79 14.52 -22.28 12.78
CA LYS A 79 13.76 -22.49 14.03
C LYS A 79 12.99 -21.23 14.44
N THR A 80 13.56 -20.07 14.17
CA THR A 80 12.92 -18.77 14.31
C THR A 80 12.95 -18.01 12.98
N MET A 81 12.12 -16.97 12.86
CA MET A 81 12.13 -16.11 11.67
C MET A 81 13.46 -15.37 11.51
N ASP A 82 14.07 -14.90 12.60
CA ASP A 82 15.33 -14.17 12.56
C ASP A 82 16.53 -15.02 12.16
N GLU A 83 16.50 -16.31 12.50
CA GLU A 83 17.52 -17.30 12.12
C GLU A 83 17.28 -17.90 10.73
N SER A 84 16.18 -17.53 10.05
CA SER A 84 15.86 -18.08 8.74
C SER A 84 16.82 -17.57 7.66
N ASN A 85 17.21 -18.45 6.73
CA ASN A 85 18.07 -18.07 5.59
C ASN A 85 17.46 -16.94 4.77
N LEU A 86 16.12 -16.94 4.61
CA LEU A 86 15.43 -15.85 3.92
C LEU A 86 15.61 -14.53 4.66
N MET A 87 15.36 -14.47 5.97
CA MET A 87 15.49 -13.23 6.73
C MET A 87 16.93 -12.74 6.79
N GLN A 88 17.91 -13.63 6.94
CA GLN A 88 19.33 -13.25 6.91
C GLN A 88 19.73 -12.65 5.56
N LEU A 89 19.32 -13.27 4.45
CA LEU A 89 19.57 -12.75 3.12
C LEU A 89 18.88 -11.40 2.89
N LEU A 90 17.64 -11.23 3.36
CA LEU A 90 16.92 -9.96 3.23
C LEU A 90 17.56 -8.86 4.08
N LYS A 91 18.03 -9.16 5.30
CA LYS A 91 18.79 -8.22 6.13
C LYS A 91 20.11 -7.81 5.47
N LEU A 92 20.82 -8.75 4.85
CA LEU A 92 22.02 -8.45 4.07
C LEU A 92 21.68 -7.52 2.90
N ARG A 93 20.67 -7.85 2.09
CA ARG A 93 20.29 -7.02 0.94
C ARG A 93 19.72 -5.66 1.31
N ALA A 94 19.16 -5.53 2.50
CA ALA A 94 18.66 -4.26 3.01
C ALA A 94 19.78 -3.24 3.26
N THR A 95 21.05 -3.66 3.35
CA THR A 95 22.18 -2.70 3.43
C THR A 95 22.33 -1.88 2.15
N ASP A 96 21.93 -2.45 1.02
CA ASP A 96 22.15 -1.86 -0.31
C ASP A 96 20.83 -1.43 -0.98
N ILE A 97 19.67 -1.86 -0.45
CA ILE A 97 18.34 -1.56 -0.99
C ILE A 97 17.50 -0.84 0.08
N PRO A 98 17.48 0.51 0.09
CA PRO A 98 16.79 1.30 1.11
C PRO A 98 15.29 1.01 1.21
N GLU A 99 14.62 0.73 0.10
CA GLU A 99 13.20 0.40 0.06
C GLU A 99 12.92 -0.94 0.76
N LEU A 100 13.85 -1.90 0.66
CA LEU A 100 13.76 -3.17 1.36
C LEU A 100 13.98 -2.98 2.87
N ASP A 101 14.97 -2.18 3.27
CA ASP A 101 15.18 -1.85 4.69
C ASP A 101 13.93 -1.19 5.30
N SER A 102 13.38 -0.19 4.62
CA SER A 102 12.11 0.45 5.00
C SER A 102 10.96 -0.56 5.09
N TRP A 103 10.87 -1.49 4.14
CA TRP A 103 9.85 -2.54 4.14
C TRP A 103 9.99 -3.50 5.34
N LEU A 104 11.21 -3.94 5.64
CA LEU A 104 11.49 -4.86 6.76
C LEU A 104 11.24 -4.22 8.13
N LYS A 105 11.20 -2.90 8.23
CA LYS A 105 10.82 -2.18 9.47
C LYS A 105 9.31 -2.12 9.71
N ARG A 106 8.48 -2.46 8.71
CA ARG A 106 7.02 -2.47 8.86
C ARG A 106 6.56 -3.58 9.82
N ARG A 107 5.42 -3.33 10.47
CA ARG A 107 4.75 -4.32 11.33
C ARG A 107 4.38 -5.58 10.54
N ILE A 108 3.80 -5.39 9.35
CA ILE A 108 3.38 -6.47 8.46
C ILE A 108 4.37 -6.50 7.28
N LYS A 109 5.15 -7.57 7.19
CA LYS A 109 6.22 -7.72 6.19
C LYS A 109 5.84 -8.62 5.02
N TYR A 110 4.75 -9.39 5.15
CA TYR A 110 4.33 -10.44 4.22
C TYR A 110 5.43 -11.49 3.99
N LEU A 111 6.02 -11.96 5.09
CA LEU A 111 7.09 -12.97 5.11
C LEU A 111 6.75 -14.16 6.01
N SER A 112 5.47 -14.38 6.33
CA SER A 112 5.08 -15.57 7.10
C SER A 112 5.31 -16.84 6.28
N PRO A 113 5.41 -18.02 6.93
CA PRO A 113 5.53 -19.29 6.22
C PRO A 113 4.49 -19.47 5.10
N GLU A 114 3.23 -19.11 5.36
CA GLU A 114 2.12 -19.24 4.41
C GLU A 114 2.36 -18.36 3.18
N VAL A 115 2.71 -17.09 3.39
CA VAL A 115 3.01 -16.16 2.30
C VAL A 115 4.23 -16.61 1.50
N GLN A 116 5.25 -17.17 2.16
CA GLN A 116 6.40 -17.73 1.45
C GLN A 116 6.00 -18.91 0.54
N ASN A 117 5.07 -19.76 0.99
CA ASN A 117 4.55 -20.85 0.15
C ASN A 117 3.79 -20.30 -1.06
N GLU A 118 2.92 -19.30 -0.86
CA GLU A 118 2.19 -18.67 -1.96
C GLU A 118 3.15 -18.07 -3.00
N MET A 119 4.22 -17.39 -2.56
CA MET A 119 5.24 -16.86 -3.46
C MET A 119 5.94 -17.98 -4.26
N LEU A 120 6.21 -19.12 -3.63
CA LEU A 120 6.81 -20.29 -4.29
C LEU A 120 5.86 -20.92 -5.31
N GLU A 121 4.58 -21.05 -4.97
CA GLU A 121 3.54 -21.57 -5.88
C GLU A 121 3.39 -20.66 -7.10
N ILE A 122 3.38 -19.34 -6.92
CA ILE A 122 3.34 -18.38 -8.03
C ILE A 122 4.55 -18.58 -8.96
N MET A 123 5.77 -18.71 -8.40
CA MET A 123 6.96 -18.96 -9.19
C MET A 123 6.94 -20.31 -9.90
N ALA A 124 6.44 -21.36 -9.24
CA ALA A 124 6.32 -22.70 -9.82
C ALA A 124 5.31 -22.72 -10.98
N HIS A 125 4.14 -22.09 -10.82
CA HIS A 125 3.14 -21.96 -11.87
C HIS A 125 3.67 -21.18 -13.08
N GLU A 126 4.48 -20.14 -12.87
CA GLU A 126 5.12 -19.41 -13.97
C GLU A 126 6.06 -20.31 -14.78
N ILE A 127 6.88 -21.12 -14.10
CA ILE A 127 7.78 -22.07 -14.75
C ILE A 127 6.98 -23.13 -15.51
N LEU A 128 5.94 -23.70 -14.90
CA LEU A 128 5.09 -24.71 -15.55
C LEU A 128 4.43 -24.17 -16.82
N ARG A 129 3.91 -22.93 -16.79
CA ARG A 129 3.35 -22.27 -17.98
C ARG A 129 4.38 -22.08 -19.09
N GLY A 130 5.64 -21.85 -18.75
CA GLY A 130 6.72 -21.74 -19.74
C GLY A 130 7.23 -23.07 -20.30
N ILE A 131 6.88 -24.20 -19.68
CA ILE A 131 7.24 -25.56 -20.15
C ILE A 131 6.09 -26.18 -20.95
N ILE A 132 4.85 -25.92 -20.54
CA ILE A 132 3.64 -26.48 -21.16
C ILE A 132 3.27 -25.76 -22.47
N ASN A 133 3.68 -24.50 -22.62
CA ASN A 133 3.63 -23.75 -23.88
C ASN A 133 4.88 -23.97 -24.72
#